data_AF-A0A3D4XD29-F1
#
_entry.id   AF-A0A3D4XD29-F1
#
_cell.length_a   1.000
_cell.length_b   1.000
_cell.length_c   1.000
_cell.angle_alpha   90.00
_cell.angle_beta   90.00
_cell.angle_gamma   90.00
#
_symmetry.space_group_name_H-M   'P 1'
#
loop_
_entity.id
_entity.type
_entity.pdbx_description
1 polymer ?
#
loop_
_entity_poly.entity_id
_entity_poly.type
_entity_poly.pdbx_seq_one_letter_code
_entity_poly.pdbx_strand_id
1 'polypeptide(L)'
;MKHMVKVTVIDKKLYPELQEKYCADPQAGACPCYNVGDTFIFRRGEEWDDFWHMGLDTLVKTSADPDTVAGGPKLPHCSELWDAISRYIYAGLQGGSIMRGWMKDERVMITCCSDGTRPVIFKIERLDYKAVYVDGIGCDMCRTRIKEALQQLDHVTDVVFRKEEGEAEYIELFLDREIPDALIEEAVRNAGEYRVVKIE
;
A
#
# COMPACT_ATOMS: atom_id res chain seq x y z
N MET A 1 5.60 15.47 -0.91
CA MET A 1 4.70 14.30 -0.98
C MET A 1 5.55 13.05 -0.84
N LYS A 2 5.12 12.16 0.04
CA LYS A 2 5.67 10.82 0.22
C LYS A 2 4.83 9.79 -0.54
N HIS A 3 5.39 8.60 -0.72
CA HIS A 3 4.80 7.55 -1.53
C HIS A 3 4.82 6.21 -0.80
N MET A 4 3.73 5.47 -0.94
CA MET A 4 3.62 4.06 -0.57
C MET A 4 3.13 3.27 -1.78
N VAL A 5 3.33 1.95 -1.77
CA VAL A 5 2.71 1.09 -2.77
C VAL A 5 1.83 0.05 -2.09
N LYS A 6 0.56 0.02 -2.48
CA LYS A 6 -0.39 -1.01 -2.09
C LYS A 6 -0.47 -2.08 -3.17
N VAL A 7 -0.36 -3.33 -2.77
CA VAL A 7 -0.63 -4.48 -3.63
C VAL A 7 -1.85 -5.22 -3.11
N THR A 8 -2.80 -5.52 -3.98
CA THR A 8 -4.00 -6.29 -3.64
C THR A 8 -4.11 -7.51 -4.55
N VAL A 9 -4.30 -8.69 -3.97
CA VAL A 9 -4.64 -9.88 -4.75
C VAL A 9 -6.11 -9.78 -5.13
N ILE A 10 -6.38 -9.63 -6.43
CA ILE A 10 -7.75 -9.43 -6.92
C ILE A 10 -8.36 -10.70 -7.50
N ASP A 11 -7.56 -11.67 -7.91
CA ASP A 11 -8.05 -12.90 -8.52
C ASP A 11 -6.95 -14.00 -8.53
N LYS A 12 -7.38 -15.25 -8.69
CA LYS A 12 -6.51 -16.42 -8.87
C LYS A 12 -7.08 -17.28 -10.00
N LYS A 13 -6.25 -17.61 -10.99
CA LYS A 13 -6.63 -18.52 -12.07
C LYS A 13 -5.99 -19.89 -11.87
N LEU A 14 -6.61 -20.88 -12.51
CA LEU A 14 -6.13 -22.25 -12.61
C LEU A 14 -6.45 -22.74 -14.01
N TYR A 15 -5.44 -23.28 -14.68
CA TYR A 15 -5.56 -23.92 -16.00
C TYR A 15 -5.35 -25.43 -15.83
N PRO A 16 -6.38 -26.17 -15.38
CA PRO A 16 -6.25 -27.58 -15.05
C PRO A 16 -5.84 -28.43 -16.25
N GLU A 17 -6.22 -28.04 -17.47
CA GLU A 17 -5.80 -28.70 -18.71
C GLU A 17 -4.28 -28.60 -18.97
N LEU A 18 -3.64 -27.52 -18.51
CA LEU A 18 -2.19 -27.37 -18.60
C LEU A 18 -1.49 -28.20 -17.51
N GLN A 19 -2.08 -28.27 -16.30
CA GLN A 19 -1.55 -29.12 -15.23
C GLN A 19 -1.63 -30.60 -15.61
N GLU A 20 -2.78 -31.07 -16.09
CA GLU A 20 -2.97 -32.46 -16.51
C GLU A 20 -1.99 -32.88 -17.59
N LYS A 21 -1.74 -32.00 -18.56
CA LYS A 21 -0.89 -32.29 -19.69
C LYS A 21 0.61 -32.20 -19.40
N TYR A 22 1.04 -31.26 -18.55
CA TYR A 22 2.46 -30.90 -18.42
C TYR A 22 3.03 -31.00 -17.00
N CYS A 23 2.22 -30.93 -15.95
CA CYS A 23 2.72 -31.00 -14.58
C CYS A 23 2.96 -32.46 -14.16
N ALA A 24 4.01 -32.68 -13.34
CA ALA A 24 4.27 -33.98 -12.75
C ALA A 24 3.14 -34.42 -11.80
N ASP A 25 2.52 -33.46 -11.11
CA ASP A 25 1.23 -33.61 -10.45
C ASP A 25 0.13 -32.99 -11.34
N PRO A 26 -0.70 -33.81 -12.00
CA PRO A 26 -1.82 -33.36 -12.82
C PRO A 26 -2.86 -32.50 -12.08
N GLN A 27 -2.88 -32.54 -10.74
CA GLN A 27 -3.86 -31.87 -9.89
C GLN A 27 -3.20 -30.95 -8.85
N ALA A 28 -2.05 -30.36 -9.19
CA ALA A 28 -1.29 -29.44 -8.32
C ALA A 28 -2.12 -28.25 -7.80
N GLY A 29 -3.21 -27.89 -8.47
CA GLY A 29 -4.22 -26.94 -8.01
C GLY A 29 -3.77 -25.48 -8.07
N ALA A 30 -4.56 -24.60 -7.46
CA ALA A 30 -4.30 -23.15 -7.44
C ALA A 30 -3.07 -22.80 -6.59
N CYS A 31 -2.49 -21.61 -6.83
CA CYS A 31 -1.31 -21.15 -6.08
C CYS A 31 -1.59 -21.11 -4.56
N PRO A 32 -0.74 -21.70 -3.70
CA PRO A 32 -0.94 -21.69 -2.26
C PRO A 32 -0.42 -20.41 -1.58
N CYS A 33 0.42 -19.62 -2.24
CA CYS A 33 1.14 -18.50 -1.62
C CYS A 33 0.27 -17.27 -1.29
N TYR A 34 -0.91 -17.15 -1.90
CA TYR A 34 -1.74 -15.95 -1.88
C TYR A 34 -3.24 -16.29 -1.85
N ASN A 35 -4.04 -15.39 -1.32
CA ASN A 35 -5.49 -15.48 -1.23
C ASN A 35 -6.14 -14.22 -1.81
N VAL A 36 -7.28 -14.37 -2.49
CA VAL A 36 -8.03 -13.22 -3.01
C VAL A 36 -8.45 -12.33 -1.86
N GLY A 37 -8.15 -11.03 -1.96
CA GLY A 37 -8.38 -10.05 -0.92
C GLY A 37 -7.19 -9.79 0.01
N ASP A 38 -6.09 -10.53 -0.12
CA ASP A 38 -4.83 -10.20 0.55
C ASP A 38 -4.37 -8.80 0.12
N THR A 39 -3.93 -7.99 1.08
CA THR A 39 -3.36 -6.66 0.79
C THR A 39 -2.04 -6.46 1.49
N PHE A 40 -1.10 -5.87 0.77
CA PHE A 40 0.26 -5.57 1.21
C PHE A 40 0.53 -4.07 1.07
N ILE A 41 1.32 -3.51 1.99
CA ILE A 41 1.77 -2.11 1.95
C ILE A 41 3.28 -2.08 1.99
N PHE A 42 3.87 -1.51 0.95
CA PHE A 42 5.29 -1.24 0.84
C PHE A 42 5.56 0.23 1.17
N ARG A 43 6.57 0.44 2.01
CA ARG A 43 7.06 1.73 2.46
C ARG A 43 8.57 1.80 2.22
N ARG A 44 9.04 3.03 2.09
CA ARG A 44 10.46 3.33 2.04
C ARG A 44 10.74 4.66 2.72
N GLY A 45 11.67 4.65 3.67
CA GLY A 45 12.10 5.79 4.48
C GLY A 45 13.47 5.51 5.10
N GLU A 46 13.86 6.29 6.10
CA GLU A 46 15.14 6.08 6.79
C GLU A 46 15.13 4.79 7.63
N GLU A 47 13.98 4.43 8.18
CA GLU A 47 13.82 3.26 9.08
C GLU A 47 13.20 2.04 8.40
N TRP A 48 12.52 2.24 7.27
CA TRP A 48 11.75 1.21 6.57
C TRP A 48 12.26 1.05 5.14
N ASP A 49 12.62 -0.15 4.71
CA ASP A 49 12.90 -0.43 3.30
C ASP A 49 12.37 -1.81 2.90
N ASP A 50 11.05 -1.88 2.73
CA ASP A 50 10.35 -3.12 2.42
C ASP A 50 10.76 -3.71 1.07
N PHE A 51 11.24 -2.84 0.16
CA PHE A 51 11.66 -3.25 -1.17
C PHE A 51 12.91 -4.15 -1.11
N TRP A 52 13.94 -3.77 -0.36
CA TRP A 52 15.17 -4.58 -0.27
C TRP A 52 14.97 -5.89 0.48
N HIS A 53 13.92 -5.99 1.29
CA HIS A 53 13.53 -7.22 1.98
C HIS A 53 12.49 -8.05 1.19
N MET A 54 12.32 -7.78 -0.10
CA MET A 54 11.41 -8.51 -0.99
C MET A 54 9.96 -8.57 -0.48
N GLY A 55 9.53 -7.51 0.23
CA GLY A 55 8.21 -7.40 0.82
C GLY A 55 7.94 -8.31 2.01
N LEU A 56 8.98 -8.80 2.70
CA LEU A 56 8.80 -9.48 3.99
C LEU A 56 8.03 -8.58 4.96
N ASP A 57 7.04 -9.15 5.65
CA ASP A 57 6.20 -8.46 6.64
C ASP A 57 5.40 -7.25 6.11
N THR A 58 5.07 -7.24 4.82
CA THR A 58 4.26 -6.17 4.22
C THR A 58 2.75 -6.45 4.25
N LEU A 59 2.34 -7.67 4.60
CA LEU A 59 0.94 -8.10 4.65
C LEU A 59 0.15 -7.35 5.73
N VAL A 60 -0.87 -6.60 5.34
CA VAL A 60 -1.74 -5.85 6.28
C VAL A 60 -3.16 -6.42 6.40
N LYS A 61 -3.57 -7.30 5.48
CA LYS A 61 -4.88 -7.97 5.53
C LYS A 61 -4.80 -9.31 4.82
N THR A 62 -5.32 -10.35 5.45
CA THR A 62 -5.56 -11.66 4.83
C THR A 62 -6.75 -12.36 5.50
N SER A 63 -7.34 -13.34 4.81
CA SER A 63 -8.31 -14.29 5.39
C SER A 63 -7.68 -15.64 5.77
N ALA A 64 -6.38 -15.83 5.51
CA ALA A 64 -5.64 -17.05 5.81
C ALA A 64 -4.74 -16.84 7.03
N ASP A 65 -3.96 -17.87 7.38
CA ASP A 65 -2.88 -17.74 8.36
C ASP A 65 -1.77 -16.84 7.78
N PRO A 66 -1.47 -15.66 8.39
CA PRO A 66 -0.44 -14.74 7.90
C PRO A 66 0.93 -15.39 7.73
N ASP A 67 1.27 -16.38 8.56
CA ASP A 67 2.57 -17.06 8.50
C ASP A 67 2.75 -17.91 7.24
N THR A 68 1.66 -18.21 6.53
CA THR A 68 1.64 -19.03 5.31
C THR A 68 1.58 -18.22 4.02
N VAL A 69 1.28 -16.92 4.13
CA VAL A 69 1.14 -16.02 2.98
C VAL A 69 2.49 -15.46 2.61
N ALA A 70 2.86 -15.51 1.33
CA ALA A 70 4.11 -14.93 0.85
C ALA A 70 4.03 -13.38 0.89
N GLY A 71 4.98 -12.74 1.55
CA GLY A 71 4.93 -11.33 1.97
C GLY A 71 4.37 -11.12 3.37
N GLY A 72 4.02 -12.20 4.07
CA GLY A 72 3.68 -12.21 5.49
C GLY A 72 4.92 -12.11 6.40
N PRO A 73 4.74 -12.20 7.73
CA PRO A 73 5.81 -11.97 8.72
C PRO A 73 6.96 -12.98 8.67
N LYS A 74 6.73 -14.17 8.09
CA LYS A 74 7.72 -15.26 8.07
C LYS A 74 8.25 -15.60 6.68
N LEU A 75 7.64 -15.04 5.64
CA LEU A 75 7.92 -15.42 4.26
C LEU A 75 8.00 -14.16 3.39
N PRO A 76 9.11 -13.90 2.68
CA PRO A 76 9.11 -12.87 1.64
C PRO A 76 8.19 -13.27 0.49
N HIS A 77 7.94 -12.37 -0.46
CA HIS A 77 7.20 -12.73 -1.66
C HIS A 77 7.91 -13.83 -2.46
N CYS A 78 7.13 -14.71 -3.10
CA CYS A 78 7.70 -15.76 -3.93
C CYS A 78 8.44 -15.17 -5.14
N SER A 79 9.46 -15.85 -5.64
CA SER A 79 10.31 -15.37 -6.73
C SER A 79 9.53 -15.05 -8.01
N GLU A 80 8.53 -15.87 -8.34
CA GLU A 80 7.66 -15.68 -9.51
C GLU A 80 6.87 -14.37 -9.44
N LEU A 81 6.39 -13.99 -8.25
CA LEU A 81 5.73 -12.70 -8.08
C LEU A 81 6.76 -11.58 -8.07
N TRP A 82 7.82 -11.71 -7.28
CA TRP A 82 8.79 -10.64 -7.06
C TRP A 82 9.44 -10.17 -8.37
N ASP A 83 9.84 -11.10 -9.24
CA ASP A 83 10.37 -10.77 -10.57
C ASP A 83 9.35 -10.01 -11.42
N ALA A 84 8.08 -10.39 -11.34
CA ALA A 84 7.00 -9.75 -12.11
C ALA A 84 6.68 -8.32 -11.63
N ILE A 85 6.77 -8.04 -10.32
CA ILE A 85 6.24 -6.79 -9.74
C ILE A 85 7.28 -5.81 -9.20
N SER A 86 8.48 -6.27 -8.84
CA SER A 86 9.49 -5.46 -8.12
C SER A 86 9.77 -4.11 -8.80
N ARG A 87 9.93 -4.09 -10.13
CA ARG A 87 10.15 -2.84 -10.89
C ARG A 87 9.02 -1.82 -10.72
N TYR A 88 7.77 -2.26 -10.60
CA TYR A 88 6.60 -1.41 -10.43
C TYR A 88 6.50 -0.90 -9.00
N ILE A 89 6.80 -1.76 -8.02
CA ILE A 89 6.92 -1.36 -6.61
C ILE A 89 7.99 -0.28 -6.47
N TYR A 90 9.19 -0.51 -7.02
CA TYR A 90 10.28 0.44 -6.96
C TYR A 90 9.91 1.78 -7.61
N ALA A 91 9.34 1.75 -8.81
CA ALA A 91 8.89 2.96 -9.49
C ALA A 91 7.85 3.74 -8.67
N GLY A 92 6.87 3.05 -8.08
CA GLY A 92 5.86 3.66 -7.23
C GLY A 92 6.44 4.28 -5.96
N LEU A 93 7.34 3.58 -5.27
CA LEU A 93 8.03 4.10 -4.08
C LEU A 93 8.90 5.33 -4.37
N GLN A 94 9.36 5.51 -5.60
CA GLN A 94 10.12 6.69 -6.05
C GLN A 94 9.23 7.83 -6.59
N GLY A 95 7.90 7.71 -6.50
CA GLY A 95 6.99 8.73 -7.02
C GLY A 95 6.83 8.72 -8.54
N GLY A 96 7.31 7.68 -9.22
CA GLY A 96 7.17 7.51 -10.67
C GLY A 96 5.78 7.01 -11.07
N SER A 97 5.43 7.20 -12.35
CA SER A 97 4.26 6.57 -12.97
C SER A 97 4.50 5.07 -13.11
N ILE A 98 3.55 4.23 -12.70
CA ILE A 98 3.64 2.77 -12.83
C ILE A 98 3.32 2.33 -14.27
N MET A 99 2.23 2.85 -14.86
CA MET A 99 1.76 2.48 -16.20
C MET A 99 1.20 3.68 -16.97
N ARG A 100 2.09 4.62 -17.31
CA ARG A 100 1.75 5.85 -18.02
C ARG A 100 1.12 5.58 -19.39
N GLY A 101 -0.07 6.14 -19.61
CA GLY A 101 -0.78 6.08 -20.90
C GLY A 101 -1.47 4.74 -21.21
N TRP A 102 -1.34 3.74 -20.35
CA TRP A 102 -2.04 2.45 -20.50
C TRP A 102 -3.23 2.35 -19.55
N MET A 103 -2.99 2.58 -18.26
CA MET A 103 -4.04 2.56 -17.25
C MET A 103 -4.72 3.93 -17.16
N LYS A 104 -6.01 3.95 -16.77
CA LYS A 104 -6.76 5.21 -16.57
C LYS A 104 -6.11 6.13 -15.53
N ASP A 105 -5.50 5.52 -14.52
CA ASP A 105 -4.64 6.17 -13.54
C ASP A 105 -3.25 5.57 -13.68
N GLU A 106 -2.25 6.41 -13.96
CA GLU A 106 -0.87 5.98 -14.17
C GLU A 106 -0.19 5.45 -12.90
N ARG A 107 -0.79 5.66 -11.72
CA ARG A 107 -0.38 5.11 -10.43
C ARG A 107 -0.85 3.67 -10.21
N VAL A 108 -1.68 3.15 -11.12
CA VAL A 108 -2.29 1.83 -10.99
C VAL A 108 -1.78 0.89 -12.07
N MET A 109 -1.64 -0.39 -11.75
CA MET A 109 -1.40 -1.46 -12.72
C MET A 109 -2.15 -2.73 -12.31
N ILE A 110 -2.64 -3.48 -13.30
CA ILE A 110 -3.08 -4.86 -13.12
C ILE A 110 -2.03 -5.77 -13.75
N THR A 111 -1.54 -6.76 -13.00
CA THR A 111 -0.50 -7.70 -13.43
C THR A 111 -0.70 -9.07 -12.82
N CYS A 112 0.01 -10.08 -13.30
CA CYS A 112 0.04 -11.40 -12.70
C CYS A 112 1.48 -11.89 -12.49
N CYS A 113 1.65 -12.91 -11.64
CA CYS A 113 2.90 -13.67 -11.60
C CYS A 113 3.04 -14.54 -12.86
N SER A 114 4.27 -14.97 -13.14
CA SER A 114 4.63 -15.68 -14.37
C SER A 114 4.24 -17.18 -14.37
N ASP A 115 3.60 -17.70 -13.31
CA ASP A 115 3.11 -19.08 -13.26
C ASP A 115 1.96 -19.28 -14.25
N GLY A 116 2.28 -19.82 -15.42
CA GLY A 116 1.34 -20.01 -16.52
C GLY A 116 0.24 -21.05 -16.26
N THR A 117 0.37 -21.91 -15.25
CA THR A 117 -0.65 -22.94 -14.94
C THR A 117 -1.64 -22.48 -13.87
N ARG A 118 -1.24 -21.54 -13.02
CA ARG A 118 -2.04 -21.05 -11.88
C ARG A 118 -1.72 -19.61 -11.48
N PRO A 119 -1.83 -18.63 -12.40
CA PRO A 119 -1.37 -17.27 -12.12
C PRO A 119 -2.27 -16.59 -11.09
N VAL A 120 -1.64 -15.79 -10.25
CA VAL A 120 -2.31 -14.89 -9.30
C VAL A 120 -2.31 -13.49 -9.90
N ILE A 121 -3.45 -12.79 -9.82
CA ILE A 121 -3.64 -11.46 -10.40
C ILE A 121 -3.65 -10.42 -9.29
N PHE A 122 -2.84 -9.38 -9.48
CA PHE A 122 -2.57 -8.32 -8.53
C PHE A 122 -2.96 -6.97 -9.11
N LYS A 123 -3.53 -6.13 -8.24
CA LYS A 123 -3.64 -4.69 -8.45
C LYS A 123 -2.55 -4.00 -7.65
N ILE A 124 -1.70 -3.24 -8.33
CA ILE A 124 -0.64 -2.42 -7.73
C ILE A 124 -1.09 -0.97 -7.79
N GLU A 125 -0.98 -0.24 -6.69
CA GLU A 125 -1.41 1.15 -6.56
C GLU A 125 -0.35 1.96 -5.82
N ARG A 126 0.18 3.03 -6.43
CA ARG A 126 0.93 4.04 -5.70
C ARG A 126 -0.04 4.93 -4.93
N LEU A 127 0.15 5.04 -3.63
CA LEU A 127 -0.57 5.96 -2.76
C LEU A 127 0.33 7.18 -2.48
N ASP A 128 -0.22 8.37 -2.70
CA ASP A 128 0.46 9.63 -2.44
C ASP A 128 -0.06 10.22 -1.12
N TYR A 129 0.83 10.70 -0.27
CA TYR A 129 0.44 11.27 1.01
C TYR A 129 1.38 12.40 1.46
N LYS A 130 0.89 13.20 2.40
CA LYS A 130 1.71 14.14 3.18
C LYS A 130 1.75 13.69 4.63
N ALA A 131 2.92 13.69 5.25
CA ALA A 131 3.07 13.46 6.68
C ALA A 131 2.91 14.79 7.42
N VAL A 132 1.81 14.96 8.15
CA VAL A 132 1.45 16.21 8.83
C VAL A 132 1.67 16.05 10.33
N TYR A 133 2.58 16.83 10.89
CA TYR A 133 2.89 16.84 12.31
C TYR A 133 2.11 17.95 13.00
N VAL A 134 1.31 17.61 14.01
CA VAL A 134 0.39 18.54 14.67
C VAL A 134 0.64 18.57 16.17
N ASP A 135 0.85 19.77 16.69
CA ASP A 135 0.94 20.08 18.11
C ASP A 135 -0.46 20.37 18.70
N GLY A 136 -0.65 20.04 19.97
CA GLY A 136 -1.93 20.21 20.69
C GLY A 136 -2.90 19.03 20.63
N ILE A 137 -2.52 17.88 20.04
CA ILE A 137 -3.33 16.65 20.09
C ILE A 137 -3.19 15.97 21.46
N GLY A 138 -4.19 16.15 22.32
CA GLY A 138 -4.19 15.58 23.69
C GLY A 138 -5.15 14.41 23.91
N CYS A 139 -6.13 14.19 23.03
CA CYS A 139 -7.17 13.17 23.22
C CYS A 139 -7.80 12.72 21.90
N ASP A 140 -8.61 11.68 21.95
CA ASP A 140 -9.28 11.12 20.77
C ASP A 140 -10.27 12.08 20.13
N MET A 141 -10.90 12.95 20.92
CA MET A 141 -11.76 14.01 20.36
C MET A 141 -10.97 15.02 19.53
N CYS A 142 -9.69 15.29 19.86
CA CYS A 142 -8.83 16.11 19.01
C CYS A 142 -8.60 15.43 17.66
N ARG A 143 -8.27 14.12 17.67
CA ARG A 143 -8.07 13.33 16.44
C ARG A 143 -9.32 13.32 15.57
N THR A 144 -10.49 13.12 16.17
CA THR A 144 -11.78 13.15 15.45
C THR A 144 -12.01 14.50 14.76
N ARG A 145 -11.86 15.63 15.48
CA ARG A 145 -12.06 16.97 14.89
C ARG A 145 -11.09 17.26 13.75
N ILE A 146 -9.81 16.94 13.94
CA ILE A 146 -8.79 17.14 12.91
C ILE A 146 -9.08 16.24 11.70
N LYS A 147 -9.45 14.98 11.94
CA LYS A 147 -9.85 14.03 10.89
C LYS A 147 -11.00 14.57 10.06
N GLU A 148 -12.08 14.98 10.72
CA GLU A 148 -13.26 15.53 10.07
C GLU A 148 -12.90 16.76 9.23
N ALA A 149 -12.11 17.69 9.76
CA ALA A 149 -11.69 18.90 9.05
C ALA A 149 -10.84 18.59 7.81
N LEU A 150 -9.86 17.70 7.94
CA LEU A 150 -8.99 17.31 6.81
C LEU A 150 -9.77 16.53 5.75
N GLN A 151 -10.73 15.68 6.15
CA GLN A 151 -11.58 14.93 5.22
C GLN A 151 -12.51 15.81 4.38
N GLN A 152 -12.73 17.08 4.77
CA GLN A 152 -13.50 18.02 3.95
C GLN A 152 -12.67 18.70 2.86
N LEU A 153 -11.34 18.57 2.87
CA LEU A 153 -10.50 19.15 1.84
C LEU A 153 -10.65 18.36 0.53
N ASP A 154 -10.77 19.08 -0.59
CA ASP A 154 -10.75 18.47 -1.91
C ASP A 154 -9.47 17.62 -2.07
N HIS A 155 -9.59 16.52 -2.82
CA HIS A 155 -8.49 15.59 -3.13
C HIS A 155 -7.99 14.73 -1.95
N VAL A 156 -8.49 14.91 -0.73
CA VAL A 156 -8.20 14.02 0.40
C VAL A 156 -8.99 12.72 0.26
N THR A 157 -8.27 11.60 0.26
CA THR A 157 -8.86 10.25 0.11
C THR A 157 -8.92 9.47 1.42
N ASP A 158 -7.98 9.70 2.33
CA ASP A 158 -8.00 9.12 3.67
C ASP A 158 -7.13 9.94 4.65
N VAL A 159 -7.40 9.77 5.94
CA VAL A 159 -6.69 10.42 7.04
C VAL A 159 -6.41 9.39 8.12
N VAL A 160 -5.13 9.07 8.32
CA VAL A 160 -4.68 8.04 9.27
C VAL A 160 -3.69 8.65 10.26
N PHE A 161 -3.94 8.47 11.55
CA PHE A 161 -3.01 8.88 12.61
C PHE A 161 -2.02 7.74 12.84
N ARG A 162 -0.72 8.08 12.85
CA ARG A 162 0.38 7.15 13.08
C ARG A 162 1.21 7.60 14.25
N LYS A 163 1.63 6.64 15.06
CA LYS A 163 2.58 6.86 16.13
C LYS A 163 3.51 5.67 16.18
N GLU A 164 4.78 5.92 15.88
CA GLU A 164 5.85 4.93 15.99
C GLU A 164 6.43 4.98 17.41
N GLU A 165 7.02 3.87 17.86
CA GLU A 165 7.52 3.77 19.23
C GLU A 165 8.69 4.74 19.44
N GLY A 166 8.55 5.67 20.38
CA GLY A 166 9.56 6.69 20.64
C GLY A 166 9.46 7.95 19.76
N GLU A 167 8.55 7.97 18.78
CA GLU A 167 8.36 9.13 17.89
C GLU A 167 7.12 9.97 18.22
N ALA A 168 7.10 11.19 17.66
CA ALA A 168 5.92 12.04 17.69
C ALA A 168 4.81 11.46 16.79
N GLU A 169 3.56 11.62 17.21
CA GLU A 169 2.41 11.28 16.36
C GLU A 169 2.39 12.19 15.12
N TYR A 170 2.06 11.61 13.97
CA TYR A 170 1.84 12.32 12.73
C TYR A 170 0.62 11.78 11.99
N ILE A 171 0.15 12.54 11.01
CA ILE A 171 -1.00 12.20 10.19
C ILE A 171 -0.50 11.83 8.80
N GLU A 172 -0.81 10.63 8.32
CA GLU A 172 -0.76 10.28 6.90
C GLU A 172 -2.01 10.85 6.22
N LEU A 173 -1.86 11.98 5.54
CA LEU A 173 -2.92 12.61 4.76
C LEU A 173 -2.82 12.11 3.31
N PHE A 174 -3.64 11.13 2.95
CA PHE A 174 -3.64 10.52 1.62
C PHE A 174 -4.38 11.39 0.61
N LEU A 175 -3.81 11.54 -0.58
CA LEU A 175 -4.23 12.50 -1.59
C LEU A 175 -4.35 11.83 -2.96
N ASP A 176 -5.44 12.08 -3.69
CA ASP A 176 -5.51 11.71 -5.10
C ASP A 176 -4.80 12.73 -6.01
N ARG A 177 -4.54 13.94 -5.49
CA ARG A 177 -3.79 15.01 -6.13
C ARG A 177 -3.14 15.90 -5.08
N GLU A 178 -1.96 16.43 -5.37
CA GLU A 178 -1.28 17.37 -4.48
C GLU A 178 -2.10 18.65 -4.27
N ILE A 179 -2.21 19.06 -3.00
CA ILE A 179 -2.83 20.31 -2.55
C ILE A 179 -1.80 21.21 -1.83
N PRO A 180 -1.99 22.54 -1.82
CA PRO A 180 -1.12 23.45 -1.08
C PRO A 180 -1.14 23.20 0.43
N ASP A 181 0.03 23.28 1.07
CA ASP A 181 0.19 23.08 2.53
C ASP A 181 -0.65 24.06 3.35
N ALA A 182 -0.81 25.30 2.88
CA ALA A 182 -1.63 26.32 3.53
C ALA A 182 -3.09 25.88 3.78
N LEU A 183 -3.67 25.04 2.89
CA LEU A 183 -5.03 24.53 3.08
C LEU A 183 -5.09 23.53 4.25
N ILE A 184 -4.06 22.71 4.40
CA ILE A 184 -3.92 21.74 5.48
C ILE A 184 -3.75 22.49 6.81
N GLU A 185 -2.85 23.47 6.84
CA GLU A 185 -2.61 24.32 8.01
C GLU A 185 -3.87 25.06 8.45
N GLU A 186 -4.62 25.63 7.50
CA GLU A 186 -5.88 26.31 7.77
C GLU A 186 -6.95 25.35 8.29
N ALA A 187 -7.11 24.16 7.69
CA ALA A 187 -8.07 23.15 8.15
C ALA A 187 -7.78 22.71 9.60
N VAL A 188 -6.52 22.44 9.93
CA VAL A 188 -6.10 22.05 11.28
C VAL A 188 -6.33 23.18 12.28
N ARG A 189 -5.99 24.42 11.94
CA ARG A 189 -6.22 25.60 12.79
C ARG A 189 -7.72 25.87 13.01
N ASN A 190 -8.55 25.65 12.00
CA ASN A 190 -9.99 25.86 12.11
C ASN A 190 -10.68 24.74 12.91
N ALA A 191 -10.04 23.58 13.08
CA ALA A 191 -10.55 22.48 13.90
C ALA A 191 -10.40 22.70 15.42
N GLY A 192 -9.55 23.65 15.85
CA GLY A 192 -9.32 23.96 17.26
C GLY A 192 -7.98 24.65 17.52
N GLU A 193 -7.54 24.68 18.78
CA GLU A 193 -6.24 25.24 19.19
C GLU A 193 -5.07 24.28 18.85
N TYR A 194 -4.99 23.87 17.58
CA TYR A 194 -3.95 22.97 17.05
C TYR A 194 -3.01 23.76 16.14
N ARG A 195 -1.77 23.29 16.04
CA ARG A 195 -0.77 23.90 15.17
C ARG A 195 -0.03 22.85 14.37
N VAL A 196 -0.04 22.99 13.05
CA VAL A 196 0.86 22.22 12.18
C VAL A 196 2.29 22.69 12.43
N VAL A 197 3.17 21.74 12.78
CA VAL A 197 4.59 22.00 13.06
C VAL A 197 5.45 21.74 11.83
N LYS A 198 5.07 20.74 11.02
CA LYS A 198 5.82 20.28 9.85
C LYS A 198 4.91 19.52 8.89
N ILE A 199 5.17 19.65 7.59
CA ILE A 199 4.56 18.83 6.54
C ILE A 199 5.68 18.29 5.65
N GLU A 200 5.60 17.01 5.29
CA GLU A 200 6.54 16.31 4.38
C GLU A 200 5.82 15.54 3.26
#